data_AF-A0A9X6YLJ1-F1
#
_entry.id   AF-A0A9X6YLJ1-F1
#
_cell.length_a   1.000
_cell.length_b   1.000
_cell.length_c   1.000
_cell.angle_alpha   90.00
_cell.angle_beta   90.00
_cell.angle_gamma   90.00
#
_symmetry.space_group_name_H-M   'P 1'
#
loop_
_entity.id
_entity.type
_entity.pdbx_description
1 polymer ?
#
loop_
_entity_poly.entity_id
_entity_poly.type
_entity_poly.pdbx_seq_one_letter_code
_entity_poly.pdbx_strand_id
1 'polypeptide(L)'
;MEGKTLIKYIFYFFSYLLVYIPSLPVIVVLSMAGASPDVEHTILEWIIMIFELTVTILGAWFFNFIFKNIIGIKKNTKFTWTICILHLILIPLTWRLLLY
;
A
#
# COMPACT_ATOMS: atom_id res chain seq x y z
N MET A 1 -18.40 -2.26 20.15
CA MET A 1 -17.09 -1.57 20.14
C MET A 1 -17.36 -0.10 20.39
N GLU A 2 -16.67 0.56 21.32
CA GLU A 2 -16.89 1.98 21.61
C GLU A 2 -16.61 2.85 20.35
N GLY A 3 -17.40 3.91 20.15
CA GLY A 3 -17.33 4.73 18.93
C GLY A 3 -15.94 5.31 18.63
N LYS A 4 -15.21 5.75 19.65
CA LYS A 4 -13.83 6.27 19.50
C LYS A 4 -12.86 5.21 18.98
N THR A 5 -13.04 3.96 19.39
CA THR A 5 -12.20 2.83 18.97
C THR A 5 -12.56 2.39 17.55
N LEU A 6 -13.84 2.43 17.19
CA LEU A 6 -14.31 2.14 15.83
C LEU A 6 -13.71 3.10 14.80
N ILE A 7 -13.70 4.40 15.09
CA ILE A 7 -13.12 5.41 14.20
C ILE A 7 -11.64 5.12 13.93
N LYS A 8 -10.86 4.72 14.93
CA LYS A 8 -9.44 4.36 14.74
C LYS A 8 -9.27 3.18 13.78
N TYR A 9 -10.13 2.17 13.87
CA TYR A 9 -10.09 1.03 12.94
C TYR A 9 -10.53 1.39 11.52
N ILE A 10 -11.48 2.32 11.36
CA ILE A 10 -11.85 2.85 10.05
C ILE A 10 -10.67 3.59 9.42
N PHE A 11 -10.01 4.48 10.16
CA PHE A 11 -8.80 5.15 9.66
C PHE A 11 -7.68 4.17 9.37
N TYR A 12 -7.52 3.12 10.20
CA TYR A 12 -6.55 2.07 9.91
C TYR A 12 -6.89 1.38 8.60
N PHE A 13 -8.15 0.99 8.41
CA PHE A 13 -8.60 0.34 7.19
C PHE A 13 -8.32 1.18 5.94
N PHE A 14 -8.63 2.48 5.94
CA PHE A 14 -8.40 3.35 4.78
C PHE A 14 -6.96 3.87 4.64
N SER A 15 -6.09 3.64 5.62
CA SER A 15 -4.72 4.18 5.60
C SER A 15 -3.87 3.66 4.44
N TYR A 16 -4.22 2.51 3.84
CA TYR A 16 -3.58 2.01 2.63
C TYR A 16 -3.59 3.02 1.46
N LEU A 17 -4.57 3.93 1.41
CA LEU A 17 -4.64 5.02 0.43
C LEU A 17 -3.53 6.06 0.58
N LEU A 18 -2.82 6.08 1.70
CA LEU A 18 -1.70 6.99 1.89
C LEU A 18 -0.39 6.41 1.31
N VAL A 19 -0.35 5.11 0.99
CA VAL A 19 0.82 4.50 0.31
C VAL A 19 1.08 5.14 -1.05
N TYR A 20 0.03 5.56 -1.76
CA TYR A 20 0.12 6.08 -3.13
C TYR A 20 0.94 7.37 -3.21
N ILE A 21 0.81 8.26 -2.22
CA ILE A 21 1.46 9.57 -2.19
C ILE A 21 2.99 9.46 -2.35
N PRO A 22 3.73 8.70 -1.51
CA PRO A 22 5.17 8.56 -1.64
C PRO A 22 5.60 7.72 -2.85
N SER A 23 4.74 6.85 -3.39
CA SER A 23 5.06 6.03 -4.57
C SER A 23 4.86 6.73 -5.91
N LEU A 24 4.03 7.79 -5.97
CA LEU A 24 3.73 8.51 -7.20
C LEU A 24 4.99 8.98 -7.96
N PRO A 25 6.01 9.60 -7.32
CA PRO A 25 7.20 10.03 -8.04
C PRO A 25 7.93 8.89 -8.74
N VAL A 26 8.02 7.72 -8.11
CA VAL A 26 8.69 6.55 -8.69
C VAL A 26 7.92 6.03 -9.89
N ILE A 27 6.58 5.97 -9.79
CA ILE A 27 5.74 5.52 -10.89
C ILE A 27 5.85 6.46 -12.09
N VAL A 28 5.82 7.78 -11.87
CA VAL A 28 5.98 8.75 -12.96
C VAL A 28 7.30 8.52 -13.70
N VAL A 29 8.40 8.32 -12.97
CA VAL A 29 9.70 8.03 -13.58
C VAL A 29 9.69 6.71 -14.35
N LEU A 30 9.09 5.65 -13.81
CA LEU A 30 8.98 4.35 -14.49
C LEU A 30 8.09 4.44 -15.74
N SER A 31 6.99 5.20 -15.69
CA SER A 31 6.12 5.45 -16.84
C SER A 31 6.83 6.23 -17.94
N MET A 32 7.63 7.24 -17.58
CA MET A 32 8.46 7.97 -18.54
C MET A 32 9.54 7.07 -19.17
N ALA A 33 10.17 6.21 -18.37
CA ALA A 33 11.15 5.24 -18.86
C ALA A 33 10.51 4.25 -19.85
N GLY A 34 9.29 3.79 -19.59
CA GLY A 34 8.56 2.89 -20.50
C GLY A 34 8.12 3.48 -21.83
N ALA A 35 8.12 4.80 -21.97
CA ALA A 35 7.87 5.47 -23.25
C ALA A 35 9.13 5.55 -24.15
N SER A 36 10.31 5.21 -23.62
CA SER A 36 11.56 5.22 -24.37
C SER A 36 11.72 3.97 -25.24
N PRO A 37 12.11 4.08 -26.51
CA PRO A 37 12.38 2.93 -27.38
C PRO A 37 13.63 2.13 -26.97
N ASP A 38 14.47 2.71 -26.11
CA ASP A 38 15.75 2.11 -25.68
C ASP A 38 15.59 1.16 -24.47
N VAL A 39 14.39 1.06 -23.90
CA VAL A 39 14.11 0.25 -22.70
C VAL A 39 13.46 -1.05 -23.09
N GLU A 40 14.04 -2.17 -22.63
CA GLU A 40 13.42 -3.48 -22.79
C GLU A 40 12.16 -3.58 -21.91
N HIS A 41 11.00 -3.70 -22.55
CA HIS A 41 9.69 -3.73 -21.87
C HIS A 41 9.59 -4.86 -20.83
N THR A 42 10.16 -6.04 -21.10
CA THR A 42 10.19 -7.15 -20.14
C THR A 42 10.89 -6.78 -18.84
N ILE A 43 12.05 -6.10 -18.92
CA ILE A 43 12.81 -5.68 -17.74
C ILE A 43 12.02 -4.64 -16.95
N LEU A 44 11.38 -3.69 -17.65
CA LEU A 44 10.55 -2.68 -17.01
C LEU A 44 9.36 -3.29 -16.26
N GLU A 45 8.68 -4.28 -16.84
CA GLU A 45 7.58 -5.00 -16.17
C GLU A 45 8.05 -5.68 -14.87
N TRP A 46 9.23 -6.32 -14.88
CA TRP A 46 9.80 -6.89 -13.66
C TRP A 46 10.13 -5.84 -12.60
N ILE A 47 10.67 -4.69 -13.00
CA ILE A 47 10.95 -3.58 -12.08
C ILE A 47 9.66 -3.05 -11.46
N ILE A 48 8.62 -2.83 -12.26
CA ILE A 48 7.31 -2.37 -11.78
C ILE A 48 6.72 -3.39 -10.80
N MET A 49 6.76 -4.69 -11.14
CA MET A 49 6.25 -5.76 -10.28
C MET A 49 6.97 -5.81 -8.92
N ILE A 50 8.31 -5.72 -8.91
CA ILE A 50 9.10 -5.72 -7.68
C ILE A 50 8.81 -4.46 -6.85
N PHE A 51 8.67 -3.31 -7.51
CA PHE A 51 8.31 -2.06 -6.85
C PHE A 51 6.94 -2.15 -6.19
N GLU A 52 5.91 -2.65 -6.89
CA GLU A 52 4.56 -2.84 -6.35
C GLU A 52 4.55 -3.76 -5.13
N LEU A 53 5.27 -4.89 -5.20
CA LEU A 53 5.41 -5.83 -4.08
C LEU A 53 6.09 -5.16 -2.88
N THR A 54 7.15 -4.40 -3.12
CA THR A 54 7.90 -3.68 -2.08
C THR A 54 7.02 -2.65 -1.39
N VAL A 55 6.32 -1.83 -2.18
CA VAL A 55 5.39 -0.81 -1.69
C VAL A 55 4.24 -1.42 -0.90
N THR A 56 3.70 -2.55 -1.36
CA THR A 56 2.62 -3.27 -0.68
C THR A 56 3.05 -3.79 0.68
N ILE A 57 4.18 -4.51 0.74
CA ILE A 57 4.68 -5.12 1.97
C ILE A 57 5.10 -4.03 2.96
N LEU A 58 5.88 -3.05 2.52
CA LEU A 58 6.35 -1.96 3.38
C LEU A 58 5.19 -1.07 3.84
N GLY A 59 4.24 -0.75 2.95
CA GLY A 59 3.06 0.05 3.29
C GLY A 59 2.17 -0.64 4.33
N ALA A 60 1.84 -1.92 4.12
CA ALA A 60 1.06 -2.70 5.08
C ALA A 60 1.78 -2.83 6.43
N TRP A 61 3.10 -3.09 6.41
CA TRP A 61 3.91 -3.17 7.63
C TRP A 61 3.96 -1.83 8.37
N PHE A 62 4.22 -0.73 7.64
CA PHE A 62 4.34 0.62 8.18
C PHE A 62 3.05 1.09 8.83
N PHE A 63 1.90 0.94 8.18
CA PHE A 63 0.62 1.31 8.78
C PHE A 63 0.26 0.43 9.96
N ASN A 64 0.50 -0.88 9.87
CA ASN A 64 0.33 -1.78 11.01
C ASN A 64 1.20 -1.35 12.20
N PHE A 65 2.42 -0.87 11.97
CA PHE A 65 3.30 -0.31 13.00
C PHE A 65 2.74 1.00 13.59
N ILE A 66 2.38 1.98 12.75
CA ILE A 66 1.83 3.27 13.19
C ILE A 66 0.57 3.06 14.03
N PHE A 67 -0.39 2.29 13.54
CA PHE A 67 -1.65 2.17 14.25
C PHE A 67 -1.50 1.42 15.58
N LYS A 68 -0.64 0.39 15.62
CA LYS A 68 -0.36 -0.37 16.85
C LYS A 68 0.40 0.43 17.89
N ASN A 69 1.36 1.25 17.48
CA ASN A 69 2.30 1.89 18.41
C ASN A 69 1.98 3.37 18.68
N ILE A 70 1.46 4.10 17.70
CA ILE A 70 1.21 5.55 17.79
C ILE A 70 -0.27 5.82 18.06
N ILE A 71 -1.18 5.27 17.25
CA ILE A 71 -2.64 5.52 17.37
C ILE A 71 -3.26 4.73 18.54
N GLY A 72 -2.58 3.68 19.00
CA GLY A 72 -2.97 2.88 20.15
C GLY A 72 -4.16 1.96 19.90
N ILE A 73 -4.25 1.34 18.71
CA ILE A 73 -5.22 0.25 18.49
C ILE A 73 -4.75 -1.04 19.18
N LYS A 74 -5.68 -1.92 19.52
CA LYS A 74 -5.34 -3.18 20.20
C LYS A 74 -4.45 -4.05 19.31
N LYS A 75 -3.27 -4.39 19.81
CA LYS A 75 -2.28 -5.20 19.09
C LYS A 75 -2.77 -6.64 18.93
N ASN A 76 -2.42 -7.27 17.80
CA ASN A 76 -2.58 -8.70 17.54
C ASN A 76 -4.00 -9.26 17.74
N THR A 77 -5.03 -8.46 17.47
CA THR A 77 -6.42 -8.95 17.43
C THR A 77 -6.76 -9.49 16.05
N LYS A 78 -7.83 -10.31 15.97
CA LYS A 78 -8.41 -10.76 14.70
C LYS A 78 -8.66 -9.57 13.76
N PHE A 79 -9.27 -8.48 14.25
CA PHE A 79 -9.55 -7.27 13.46
C PHE A 79 -8.29 -6.60 12.91
N THR A 80 -7.26 -6.41 13.76
CA THR A 80 -6.00 -5.78 13.34
C THR A 80 -5.28 -6.59 12.26
N TRP A 81 -5.31 -7.93 12.39
CA TRP A 81 -4.76 -8.85 11.38
C TRP A 81 -5.59 -8.85 10.10
N THR A 82 -6.92 -8.89 10.19
CA THR A 82 -7.80 -8.79 9.02
C THR A 82 -7.54 -7.51 8.24
N ILE A 83 -7.42 -6.36 8.90
CA ILE A 83 -7.10 -5.10 8.22
C ILE A 83 -5.70 -5.18 7.58
N CYS A 84 -4.70 -5.71 8.27
CA CYS A 84 -3.36 -5.86 7.71
C CYS A 84 -3.33 -6.76 6.46
N ILE A 85 -4.07 -7.88 6.47
CA ILE A 85 -4.20 -8.77 5.31
C ILE A 85 -4.95 -8.05 4.18
N LEU A 86 -6.01 -7.30 4.50
CA LEU A 86 -6.71 -6.49 3.51
C LEU A 86 -5.80 -5.46 2.86
N HIS A 87 -4.84 -4.85 3.59
CA HIS A 87 -3.86 -3.95 2.98
C HIS A 87 -3.02 -4.66 1.91
N LEU A 88 -2.58 -5.90 2.16
CA LEU A 88 -1.80 -6.67 1.19
C LEU A 88 -2.55 -6.95 -0.13
N ILE A 89 -3.89 -6.91 -0.10
CA ILE A 89 -4.74 -7.11 -1.28
C ILE A 89 -5.15 -5.76 -1.88
N LEU A 90 -5.59 -4.83 -1.05
CA LEU A 90 -6.14 -3.54 -1.48
C LEU A 90 -5.08 -2.62 -2.08
N ILE A 91 -3.84 -2.66 -1.58
CA ILE A 91 -2.75 -1.85 -2.15
C ILE A 91 -2.50 -2.22 -3.63
N PRO A 92 -2.17 -3.48 -3.97
CA PRO A 92 -1.95 -3.84 -5.37
C PRO A 92 -3.23 -3.79 -6.20
N LEU A 93 -4.40 -4.08 -5.62
CA LEU A 93 -5.66 -4.00 -6.36
C LEU A 93 -5.99 -2.57 -6.81
N THR A 94 -5.73 -1.57 -5.96
CA THR A 94 -6.00 -0.17 -6.32
C THR A 94 -5.00 0.33 -7.35
N TRP A 95 -3.76 -0.15 -7.33
CA TRP A 95 -2.82 0.12 -8.42
C TRP A 95 -3.35 -0.37 -9.76
N ARG A 96 -3.82 -1.61 -9.79
CA ARG A 96 -4.45 -2.17 -10.99
C ARG A 96 -5.66 -1.36 -11.44
N LEU A 97 -6.45 -0.80 -10.52
CA LEU A 97 -7.60 0.04 -10.85
C LEU A 97 -7.25 1.47 -11.29
N LEU A 98 -6.09 1.99 -10.88
CA LEU A 98 -5.66 3.35 -11.24
C LEU A 98 -4.85 3.39 -12.54
N LEU A 99 -4.21 2.28 -12.92
CA LEU A 99 -3.36 2.16 -14.10
C LEU A 99 -4.07 1.55 -15.33
N TYR A 100 -5.30 1.03 -15.16
CA TYR A 100 -6.20 0.57 -16.24
C TYR A 100 -7.34 1.56 -16.45
#